data_AF-Q4DT45-F1
#
_entry.id   AF-Q4DT45-F1
#
_cell.length_a   1.000
_cell.length_b   1.000
_cell.length_c   1.000
_cell.angle_alpha   90.00
_cell.angle_beta   90.00
_cell.angle_gamma   90.00
#
_symmetry.space_group_name_H-M   'P 1'
#
loop_
_entity.id
_entity.type
_entity.pdbx_description
1 polymer ?
#
loop_
_entity_poly.entity_id
_entity_poly.type
_entity_poly.pdbx_seq_one_letter_code
_entity_poly.pdbx_strand_id
1 'polypeptide(L)'
;MHSAGVESCLASAYERRADAVLRLAEELECGSPSAGQCSSPHFFRALVTAYLVQNDAVNATWALQRWATGPAGAGEQEEEGGVRAMLERVARHCGRCAYGEAFREALGAVGGGTGRDVEHLERWLLDYLAARHVHQRRTFYGESGCMEKLAVGLGVTVADLEARLQRVREDELRHIGREVSGGPCEKTRETLCCMLQVGKAA
;
A
#
# COMPACT_ATOMS: atom_id res chain seq x y z
N MET A 1 -15.70 10.54 14.35
CA MET A 1 -14.93 11.68 13.82
C MET A 1 -13.47 11.32 13.93
N HIS A 2 -12.68 11.62 12.90
CA HIS A 2 -11.23 11.47 12.94
C HIS A 2 -10.60 12.71 13.60
N SER A 3 -9.31 12.66 13.95
CA SER A 3 -8.56 13.88 14.23
C SER A 3 -8.06 14.48 12.91
N ALA A 4 -7.81 15.79 12.87
CA ALA A 4 -7.27 16.45 11.66
C ALA A 4 -5.95 15.83 11.16
N GLY A 5 -5.16 15.22 12.07
CA GLY A 5 -3.98 14.43 11.72
C GLY A 5 -4.34 13.15 10.96
N VAL A 6 -5.28 12.35 11.49
CA VAL A 6 -5.78 11.13 10.82
C VAL A 6 -6.45 11.47 9.48
N GLU A 7 -7.20 12.57 9.40
CA GLU A 7 -7.77 13.06 8.13
C GLU A 7 -6.68 13.44 7.12
N SER A 8 -5.57 14.02 7.57
CA SER A 8 -4.42 14.36 6.71
C SER A 8 -3.67 13.10 6.22
N CYS A 9 -3.53 12.08 7.08
CA CYS A 9 -3.03 10.75 6.68
C CYS A 9 -3.96 10.10 5.64
N LEU A 10 -5.28 10.08 5.88
CA LEU A 10 -6.25 9.51 4.95
C LEU A 10 -6.29 10.26 3.61
N ALA A 11 -6.22 11.60 3.60
CA ALA A 11 -6.10 12.39 2.39
C ALA A 11 -4.82 12.08 1.60
N SER A 12 -3.69 11.90 2.30
CA SER A 12 -2.43 11.49 1.68
C SER A 12 -2.48 10.06 1.11
N ALA A 13 -3.21 9.16 1.78
CA ALA A 13 -3.49 7.81 1.29
C ALA A 13 -4.42 7.83 0.06
N TYR A 14 -5.44 8.68 0.04
CA TYR A 14 -6.31 8.93 -1.12
C TYR A 14 -5.51 9.42 -2.35
N GLU A 15 -4.54 10.32 -2.16
CA GLU A 15 -3.59 10.71 -3.22
C GLU A 15 -2.59 9.59 -3.61
N ARG A 16 -2.56 8.47 -2.87
CA ARG A 16 -1.62 7.33 -2.99
C ARG A 16 -0.15 7.70 -2.72
N ARG A 17 0.08 8.48 -1.66
CA ARG A 17 1.41 9.03 -1.30
C ARG A 17 1.95 8.40 0.00
N ALA A 18 2.58 7.24 -0.10
CA ALA A 18 3.12 6.55 1.08
C ALA A 18 4.07 7.44 1.90
N ASP A 19 4.98 8.18 1.24
CA ASP A 19 5.95 9.07 1.89
C ASP A 19 5.32 10.29 2.59
N ALA A 20 4.06 10.61 2.29
CA ALA A 20 3.29 11.63 3.00
C ALA A 20 2.49 11.01 4.15
N VAL A 21 1.90 9.82 3.95
CA VAL A 21 1.23 9.07 5.04
C VAL A 21 2.21 8.72 6.15
N LEU A 22 3.40 8.21 5.80
CA LEU A 22 4.44 7.82 6.76
C LEU A 22 4.96 9.02 7.55
N ARG A 23 5.37 10.12 6.90
CA ARG A 23 5.83 11.32 7.63
C ARG A 23 4.75 11.93 8.51
N LEU A 24 3.49 12.01 8.04
CA LEU A 24 2.40 12.50 8.89
C LEU A 24 2.14 11.57 10.08
N ALA A 25 2.28 10.25 9.91
CA ALA A 25 2.17 9.30 11.01
C ALA A 25 3.35 9.38 12.00
N GLU A 26 4.57 9.57 11.52
CA GLU A 26 5.76 9.81 12.32
C GLU A 26 5.65 11.13 13.10
N GLU A 27 5.18 12.21 12.47
CA GLU A 27 4.87 13.50 13.10
C GLU A 27 3.80 13.37 14.20
N LEU A 28 2.79 12.51 14.00
CA LEU A 28 1.76 12.21 15.01
C LEU A 28 2.26 11.32 16.15
N GLU A 29 3.08 10.32 15.87
CA GLU A 29 3.68 9.43 16.88
C GLU A 29 4.77 10.13 17.72
N CYS A 30 5.51 11.08 17.13
CA CYS A 30 6.43 11.97 17.85
C CYS A 30 5.74 13.18 18.51
N GLY A 31 4.41 13.33 18.33
CA GLY A 31 3.61 14.40 18.92
C GLY A 31 3.44 14.28 20.43
N SER A 32 2.73 15.24 21.04
CA SER A 32 2.44 15.18 22.47
C SER A 32 1.54 13.97 22.79
N PRO A 33 1.92 13.05 23.71
CA PRO A 33 1.13 11.87 24.02
C PRO A 33 -0.23 12.19 24.67
N SER A 34 -0.43 13.44 25.10
CA SER A 34 -1.74 13.98 25.52
C SER A 34 -2.82 13.95 24.42
N ALA A 35 -2.43 13.77 23.16
CA ALA A 35 -3.32 13.83 22.01
C ALA A 35 -4.31 12.65 21.91
N GLY A 36 -3.90 11.44 22.30
CA GLY A 36 -4.69 10.21 22.10
C GLY A 36 -4.97 9.82 20.64
N GLN A 37 -4.45 10.57 19.66
CA GLN A 37 -4.83 10.45 18.24
C GLN A 37 -4.36 9.14 17.59
N CYS A 38 -3.28 8.55 18.11
CA CYS A 38 -2.64 7.35 17.57
C CYS A 38 -3.38 6.03 17.95
N SER A 39 -4.57 6.08 18.54
CA SER A 39 -5.38 4.88 18.86
C SER A 39 -6.46 4.54 17.83
N SER A 40 -6.71 5.40 16.84
CA SER A 40 -7.75 5.17 15.83
C SER A 40 -7.44 3.96 14.93
N PRO A 41 -8.38 3.02 14.70
CA PRO A 41 -8.15 1.92 13.76
C PRO A 41 -7.86 2.41 12.33
N HIS A 42 -8.51 3.49 11.88
CA HIS A 42 -8.25 4.10 10.57
C HIS A 42 -6.81 4.62 10.44
N PHE A 43 -6.20 5.10 11.53
CA PHE A 43 -4.79 5.50 11.54
C PHE A 43 -3.88 4.31 11.31
N PHE A 44 -4.07 3.22 12.06
CA PHE A 44 -3.28 2.00 11.88
C PHE A 44 -3.51 1.32 10.53
N ARG A 45 -4.76 1.25 10.03
CA ARG A 45 -5.06 0.78 8.67
C ARG A 45 -4.26 1.58 7.62
N ALA A 46 -4.26 2.91 7.68
CA ALA A 46 -3.51 3.76 6.76
C ALA A 46 -1.98 3.60 6.89
N LEU A 47 -1.46 3.58 8.11
CA LEU A 47 -0.04 3.43 8.41
C LEU A 47 0.53 2.08 7.97
N VAL A 48 -0.16 0.98 8.31
CA VAL A 48 0.23 -0.37 7.90
C VAL A 48 0.15 -0.52 6.39
N THR A 49 -0.88 0.01 5.74
CA THR A 49 -0.95 0.05 4.27
C THR A 49 0.23 0.83 3.67
N ALA A 50 0.60 1.99 4.22
CA ALA A 50 1.71 2.78 3.71
C ALA A 50 3.07 2.07 3.85
N TYR A 51 3.36 1.43 5.00
CA TYR A 51 4.55 0.59 5.15
C TYR A 51 4.55 -0.60 4.17
N LEU A 52 3.41 -1.30 4.04
CA LEU A 52 3.29 -2.40 3.07
C LEU A 52 3.40 -1.94 1.61
N VAL A 53 3.01 -0.70 1.28
CA VAL A 53 3.19 -0.05 -0.03
C VAL A 53 4.66 0.35 -0.28
N GLN A 54 5.44 0.69 0.75
CA GLN A 54 6.90 0.84 0.65
C GLN A 54 7.68 -0.48 0.84
N ASN A 55 6.99 -1.63 0.85
CA ASN A 55 7.58 -2.96 1.04
C ASN A 55 8.24 -3.18 2.42
N ASP A 56 8.01 -2.29 3.38
CA ASP A 56 8.53 -2.35 4.74
C ASP A 56 7.65 -3.27 5.60
N ALA A 57 7.83 -4.57 5.41
CA ALA A 57 7.15 -5.60 6.21
C ALA A 57 7.56 -5.57 7.70
N VAL A 58 8.69 -4.93 8.06
CA VAL A 58 9.19 -4.86 9.44
C VAL A 58 8.40 -3.81 10.22
N ASN A 59 8.36 -2.56 9.74
CA ASN A 59 7.60 -1.50 10.40
C ASN A 59 6.08 -1.70 10.26
N ALA A 60 5.59 -2.33 9.19
CA ALA A 60 4.21 -2.83 9.14
C ALA A 60 3.91 -3.80 10.30
N THR A 61 4.82 -4.73 10.61
CA THR A 61 4.66 -5.68 11.72
C THR A 61 4.68 -4.97 13.09
N TRP A 62 5.58 -4.01 13.29
CA TRP A 62 5.62 -3.21 14.52
C TRP A 62 4.34 -2.36 14.70
N ALA A 63 3.84 -1.72 13.63
CA ALA A 63 2.59 -0.97 13.66
C ALA A 63 1.37 -1.86 14.00
N LEU A 64 1.30 -3.08 13.46
CA LEU A 64 0.28 -4.07 13.81
C LEU A 64 0.34 -4.50 15.29
N GLN A 65 1.55 -4.65 15.86
CA GLN A 65 1.72 -4.93 17.29
C GLN A 65 1.26 -3.77 18.16
N ARG A 66 1.60 -2.52 17.82
CA ARG A 66 1.12 -1.32 18.52
C ARG A 66 -0.41 -1.22 18.49
N TRP A 67 -1.02 -1.48 17.33
CA TRP A 67 -2.47 -1.54 17.17
C TRP A 67 -3.11 -2.62 18.07
N ALA A 68 -2.51 -3.81 18.15
CA ALA A 68 -2.98 -4.88 19.03
C ALA A 68 -2.95 -4.53 20.53
N THR A 69 -2.12 -3.56 20.94
CA THR A 69 -2.08 -3.02 22.32
C THR A 69 -2.94 -1.77 22.53
N GLY A 70 -3.58 -1.24 21.49
CA GLY A 70 -4.42 -0.05 21.58
C GLY A 70 -5.74 -0.31 22.34
N PRO A 71 -6.34 0.73 22.98
CA PRO A 71 -7.63 0.62 23.65
C PRO A 71 -8.78 0.57 22.63
N ALA A 72 -8.96 -0.58 21.97
CA ALA A 72 -10.05 -0.81 21.03
C ALA A 72 -11.41 -0.87 21.75
N GLY A 73 -12.40 -0.11 21.27
CA GLY A 73 -13.75 -0.11 21.84
C GLY A 73 -14.40 -1.49 21.74
N ALA A 74 -15.21 -1.87 22.74
CA ALA A 74 -15.72 -3.24 22.86
C ALA A 74 -16.57 -3.73 21.66
N GLY A 75 -17.12 -2.82 20.84
CA GLY A 75 -17.81 -3.15 19.58
C GLY A 75 -16.94 -3.09 18.32
N GLU A 76 -15.75 -2.48 18.38
CA GLU A 76 -14.83 -2.35 17.24
C GLU A 76 -13.97 -3.62 17.08
N GLN A 77 -13.78 -4.40 18.14
CA GLN A 77 -12.80 -5.49 18.20
C GLN A 77 -13.04 -6.65 17.23
N GLU A 78 -14.26 -6.89 16.75
CA GLU A 78 -14.54 -7.99 15.82
C GLU A 78 -14.17 -7.63 14.36
N GLU A 79 -14.67 -6.51 13.81
CA GLU A 79 -14.32 -6.08 12.44
C GLU A 79 -12.84 -5.67 12.36
N GLU A 80 -12.35 -4.85 13.31
CA GLU A 80 -10.93 -4.47 13.34
C GLU A 80 -10.01 -5.66 13.65
N GLY A 81 -10.48 -6.65 14.42
CA GLY A 81 -9.77 -7.90 14.66
C GLY A 81 -9.58 -8.70 13.38
N GLY A 82 -10.61 -8.80 12.55
CA GLY A 82 -10.55 -9.43 11.22
C GLY A 82 -9.57 -8.73 10.27
N VAL A 83 -9.66 -7.40 10.16
CA VAL A 83 -8.79 -6.60 9.28
C VAL A 83 -7.34 -6.60 9.76
N ARG A 84 -7.08 -6.45 11.07
CA ARG A 84 -5.73 -6.57 11.64
C ARG A 84 -5.14 -7.95 11.39
N ALA A 85 -5.91 -9.03 11.62
CA ALA A 85 -5.44 -10.39 11.38
C ALA A 85 -5.16 -10.69 9.89
N MET A 86 -5.89 -10.05 8.96
CA MET A 86 -5.59 -10.09 7.52
C MET A 86 -4.26 -9.38 7.23
N LEU A 87 -4.08 -8.15 7.71
CA LEU A 87 -2.85 -7.39 7.51
C LEU A 87 -1.63 -8.07 8.14
N GLU A 88 -1.79 -8.77 9.27
CA GLU A 88 -0.77 -9.65 9.86
C GLU A 88 -0.42 -10.86 8.99
N ARG A 89 -1.35 -11.38 8.19
CA ARG A 89 -1.05 -12.42 7.18
C ARG A 89 -0.33 -11.80 5.99
N VAL A 90 -0.83 -10.69 5.44
CA VAL A 90 -0.20 -9.94 4.32
C VAL A 90 1.25 -9.53 4.66
N ALA A 91 1.51 -8.98 5.84
CA ALA A 91 2.85 -8.60 6.30
C ALA A 91 3.79 -9.81 6.37
N ARG A 92 3.33 -10.94 6.93
CA ARG A 92 4.09 -12.21 6.97
C ARG A 92 4.32 -12.82 5.59
N HIS A 93 3.51 -12.50 4.58
CA HIS A 93 3.78 -12.88 3.20
C HIS A 93 4.77 -11.91 2.53
N CYS A 94 4.63 -10.61 2.72
CA CYS A 94 5.58 -9.60 2.23
C CYS A 94 7.00 -9.81 2.76
N GLY A 95 7.15 -10.08 4.07
CA GLY A 95 8.44 -10.38 4.71
C GLY A 95 9.10 -11.69 4.28
N ARG A 96 8.43 -12.49 3.44
CA ARG A 96 8.98 -13.69 2.78
C ARG A 96 9.04 -13.53 1.25
N CYS A 97 8.84 -12.32 0.74
CA CYS A 97 8.67 -12.01 -0.69
C CYS A 97 7.59 -12.85 -1.39
N ALA A 98 6.58 -13.32 -0.65
CA ALA A 98 5.48 -14.15 -1.14
C ALA A 98 4.32 -13.26 -1.64
N TYR A 99 4.59 -12.44 -2.65
CA TYR A 99 3.69 -11.35 -3.07
C TYR A 99 2.37 -11.85 -3.69
N GLY A 100 2.35 -13.03 -4.31
CA GLY A 100 1.12 -13.62 -4.85
C GLY A 100 0.19 -14.10 -3.73
N GLU A 101 0.75 -14.66 -2.67
CA GLU A 101 0.02 -15.08 -1.48
C GLU A 101 -0.48 -13.85 -0.71
N ALA A 102 0.36 -12.82 -0.54
CA ALA A 102 -0.04 -11.53 0.05
C ALA A 102 -1.21 -10.89 -0.73
N PHE A 103 -1.17 -10.91 -2.06
CA PHE A 103 -2.23 -10.38 -2.91
C PHE A 103 -3.54 -11.15 -2.74
N ARG A 104 -3.51 -12.50 -2.79
CA ARG A 104 -4.72 -13.33 -2.64
C ARG A 104 -5.33 -13.21 -1.24
N GLU A 105 -4.50 -13.07 -0.20
CA GLU A 105 -4.94 -12.80 1.17
C GLU A 105 -5.66 -11.45 1.28
N ALA A 106 -5.06 -10.38 0.75
CA ALA A 106 -5.69 -9.06 0.73
C ALA A 106 -6.98 -9.05 -0.13
N LEU A 107 -6.99 -9.74 -1.28
CA LEU A 107 -8.12 -9.81 -2.19
C LEU A 107 -9.32 -10.52 -1.56
N GLY A 108 -9.07 -11.58 -0.78
CA GLY A 108 -10.10 -12.34 -0.07
C GLY A 108 -10.82 -11.57 1.04
N ALA A 109 -10.30 -10.40 1.45
CA ALA A 109 -10.94 -9.50 2.42
C ALA A 109 -11.70 -8.32 1.78
N VAL A 110 -11.53 -8.07 0.47
CA VAL A 110 -12.15 -6.93 -0.22
C VAL A 110 -13.67 -7.03 -0.14
N GLY A 111 -14.31 -5.96 0.35
CA GLY A 111 -15.75 -5.92 0.58
C GLY A 111 -16.18 -6.42 1.97
N GLY A 112 -15.25 -6.78 2.85
CA GLY A 112 -15.52 -7.08 4.25
C GLY A 112 -15.66 -5.84 5.16
N GLY A 113 -15.15 -4.68 4.73
CA GLY A 113 -15.15 -3.43 5.54
C GLY A 113 -16.13 -2.37 5.04
N THR A 114 -16.79 -1.67 5.96
CA THR A 114 -17.89 -0.73 5.64
C THR A 114 -17.43 0.73 5.41
N GLY A 115 -16.57 1.00 4.42
CA GLY A 115 -16.23 2.39 4.08
C GLY A 115 -15.34 2.64 2.86
N ARG A 116 -15.53 3.80 2.21
CA ARG A 116 -14.72 4.24 1.05
C ARG A 116 -13.24 4.44 1.35
N ASP A 117 -12.88 4.76 2.59
CA ASP A 117 -11.46 4.82 3.04
C ASP A 117 -10.81 3.44 2.94
N VAL A 118 -11.53 2.44 3.46
CA VAL A 118 -11.09 1.05 3.52
C VAL A 118 -10.93 0.49 2.12
N GLU A 119 -11.94 0.63 1.25
CA GLU A 119 -11.86 0.22 -0.16
C GLU A 119 -10.65 0.84 -0.89
N HIS A 120 -10.30 2.09 -0.59
CA HIS A 120 -9.18 2.76 -1.23
C HIS A 120 -7.83 2.23 -0.73
N LEU A 121 -7.68 2.05 0.58
CA LEU A 121 -6.47 1.45 1.18
C LEU A 121 -6.25 0.02 0.68
N GLU A 122 -7.31 -0.79 0.59
CA GLU A 122 -7.28 -2.15 0.03
C GLU A 122 -6.86 -2.15 -1.45
N ARG A 123 -7.48 -1.31 -2.29
CA ARG A 123 -7.12 -1.20 -3.71
C ARG A 123 -5.67 -0.74 -3.90
N TRP A 124 -5.21 0.23 -3.11
CA TRP A 124 -3.83 0.73 -3.16
C TRP A 124 -2.81 -0.35 -2.78
N LEU A 125 -3.08 -1.09 -1.71
CA LEU A 125 -2.27 -2.23 -1.28
C LEU A 125 -2.22 -3.33 -2.37
N LEU A 126 -3.37 -3.72 -2.91
CA LEU A 126 -3.46 -4.74 -3.97
C LEU A 126 -2.71 -4.35 -5.24
N ASP A 127 -2.78 -3.09 -5.65
CA ASP A 127 -2.07 -2.60 -6.84
C ASP A 127 -0.55 -2.79 -6.69
N TYR A 128 0.01 -2.41 -5.54
CA TYR A 128 1.45 -2.56 -5.26
C TYR A 128 1.87 -4.02 -5.05
N LEU A 129 1.03 -4.86 -4.44
CA LEU A 129 1.29 -6.29 -4.31
C LEU A 129 1.31 -6.99 -5.67
N ALA A 130 0.37 -6.64 -6.57
CA ALA A 130 0.37 -7.12 -7.95
C ALA A 130 1.62 -6.67 -8.71
N ALA A 131 2.02 -5.40 -8.60
CA ALA A 131 3.23 -4.88 -9.22
C ALA A 131 4.50 -5.60 -8.76
N ARG A 132 4.66 -5.83 -7.44
CA ARG A 132 5.81 -6.61 -6.92
C ARG A 132 5.76 -8.07 -7.34
N HIS A 133 4.60 -8.71 -7.40
CA HIS A 133 4.49 -10.08 -7.92
C HIS A 133 4.92 -10.14 -9.39
N VAL A 134 4.38 -9.29 -10.26
CA VAL A 134 4.74 -9.27 -11.69
C VAL A 134 6.23 -8.94 -11.89
N HIS A 135 6.77 -7.96 -11.16
CA HIS A 135 8.21 -7.68 -11.18
C HIS A 135 9.01 -8.91 -10.74
N GLN A 136 8.64 -9.55 -9.63
CA GLN A 136 9.36 -10.72 -9.10
C GLN A 136 9.38 -11.89 -10.11
N ARG A 137 8.25 -12.20 -10.73
CA ARG A 137 8.13 -13.28 -11.73
C ARG A 137 8.91 -12.97 -13.01
N ARG A 138 8.88 -11.74 -13.51
CA ARG A 138 9.67 -11.31 -14.67
C ARG A 138 11.18 -11.28 -14.39
N THR A 139 11.59 -10.64 -13.28
CA THR A 139 13.02 -10.37 -12.98
C THR A 139 13.78 -11.57 -12.43
N PHE A 140 13.20 -12.34 -11.49
CA PHE A 140 13.91 -13.44 -10.80
C PHE A 140 13.58 -14.83 -11.35
N TYR A 141 12.38 -15.04 -11.89
CA TYR A 141 11.95 -16.33 -12.44
C TYR A 141 11.97 -16.40 -13.97
N GLY A 142 12.29 -15.28 -14.65
CA GLY A 142 12.39 -15.23 -16.11
C GLY A 142 11.06 -15.37 -16.86
N GLU A 143 9.91 -15.18 -16.18
CA GLU A 143 8.57 -15.32 -16.77
C GLU A 143 8.19 -14.07 -17.59
N SER A 144 8.92 -13.85 -18.68
CA SER A 144 8.92 -12.61 -19.46
C SER A 144 7.72 -12.41 -20.39
N GLY A 145 6.82 -13.39 -20.57
CA GLY A 145 5.87 -13.38 -21.69
C GLY A 145 4.56 -14.17 -21.50
N CYS A 146 3.89 -14.07 -20.34
CA CYS A 146 2.51 -14.56 -20.20
C CYS A 146 1.76 -13.84 -19.07
N MET A 147 1.07 -12.74 -19.40
CA MET A 147 0.25 -11.98 -18.45
C MET A 147 -0.95 -12.80 -17.96
N GLU A 148 -1.44 -13.73 -18.77
CA GLU A 148 -2.54 -14.65 -18.44
C GLU A 148 -2.18 -15.55 -17.26
N LYS A 149 -0.98 -16.14 -17.24
CA LYS A 149 -0.51 -16.96 -16.11
C LYS A 149 -0.38 -16.16 -14.82
N LEU A 150 0.08 -14.91 -14.91
CA LEU A 150 0.23 -14.03 -13.75
C LEU A 150 -1.15 -13.60 -13.21
N ALA A 151 -2.08 -13.24 -14.09
CA ALA A 151 -3.45 -12.90 -13.71
C ALA A 151 -4.20 -14.10 -13.09
N VAL A 152 -4.10 -15.29 -13.71
CA VAL A 152 -4.68 -16.54 -13.18
C VAL A 152 -4.05 -16.92 -11.84
N GLY A 153 -2.73 -16.78 -11.68
CA GLY A 153 -2.03 -17.06 -10.42
C GLY A 153 -2.43 -16.12 -9.27
N LEU A 154 -2.83 -14.89 -9.59
CA LEU A 154 -3.37 -13.90 -8.65
C LEU A 154 -4.89 -13.99 -8.45
N GLY A 155 -5.62 -14.74 -9.29
CA GLY A 155 -7.07 -14.86 -9.23
C GLY A 155 -7.86 -13.71 -9.87
N VAL A 156 -7.26 -12.97 -10.81
CA VAL A 156 -7.86 -11.80 -11.46
C VAL A 156 -7.88 -11.93 -12.99
N THR A 157 -8.56 -11.01 -13.67
CA THR A 157 -8.49 -10.90 -15.14
C THR A 157 -7.19 -10.21 -15.59
N VAL A 158 -6.78 -10.47 -16.83
CA VAL A 158 -5.61 -9.78 -17.44
C VAL A 158 -5.81 -8.27 -17.43
N ALA A 159 -6.99 -7.78 -17.81
CA ALA A 159 -7.32 -6.36 -17.84
C ALA A 159 -7.31 -5.69 -16.45
N ASP A 160 -7.73 -6.40 -15.38
CA ASP A 160 -7.56 -5.87 -14.02
C ASP A 160 -6.07 -5.80 -13.66
N LEU A 161 -5.29 -6.86 -13.91
CA LEU A 161 -3.85 -6.87 -13.63
C LEU A 161 -3.11 -5.73 -14.37
N GLU A 162 -3.41 -5.53 -15.65
CA GLU A 162 -2.87 -4.41 -16.46
C GLU A 162 -3.26 -3.05 -15.88
N ALA A 163 -4.53 -2.87 -15.49
CA ALA A 163 -4.99 -1.64 -14.84
C ALA A 163 -4.31 -1.41 -13.47
N ARG A 164 -4.00 -2.46 -12.70
CA ARG A 164 -3.22 -2.37 -11.45
C ARG A 164 -1.79 -1.88 -11.71
N LEU A 165 -1.10 -2.51 -12.66
CA LEU A 165 0.26 -2.13 -13.05
C LEU A 165 0.31 -0.68 -13.57
N GLN A 166 -0.67 -0.27 -14.37
CA GLN A 166 -0.73 1.07 -14.92
C GLN A 166 -0.97 2.14 -13.83
N ARG A 167 -1.75 1.84 -12.78
CA ARG A 167 -1.90 2.73 -11.61
C ARG A 167 -0.60 2.87 -10.82
N VAL A 168 0.12 1.78 -10.52
CA VAL A 168 1.42 1.87 -9.82
C VAL A 168 2.44 2.68 -10.63
N ARG A 169 2.51 2.46 -11.95
CA ARG A 169 3.34 3.27 -12.85
C ARG A 169 2.97 4.76 -12.83
N GLU A 170 1.68 5.09 -12.69
CA GLU A 170 1.22 6.47 -12.53
C GLU A 170 1.54 7.05 -11.15
N ASP A 171 1.59 6.23 -10.10
CA ASP A 171 2.10 6.63 -8.78
C ASP A 171 3.61 6.96 -8.85
N GLU A 172 4.40 6.07 -9.45
CA GLU A 172 5.85 6.23 -9.68
C GLU A 172 6.17 7.50 -10.51
N LEU A 173 5.44 7.72 -11.62
CA LEU A 173 5.58 8.93 -12.44
C LEU A 173 5.21 10.21 -11.66
N ARG A 174 4.17 10.17 -10.81
CA ARG A 174 3.78 11.31 -9.96
C ARG A 174 4.78 11.58 -8.84
N HIS A 175 5.46 10.56 -8.33
CA HIS A 175 6.54 10.68 -7.34
C HIS A 175 7.79 11.30 -8.00
N ILE A 176 8.30 10.73 -9.10
CA ILE A 176 9.43 11.26 -9.89
C ILE A 176 9.18 12.71 -10.37
N GLY A 177 7.94 13.05 -10.74
CA GLY A 177 7.56 14.40 -11.12
C GLY A 177 7.62 15.44 -9.99
N ARG A 178 7.54 15.02 -8.72
CA ARG A 178 7.49 15.90 -7.54
C ARG A 178 8.87 16.12 -6.89
N GLU A 179 9.70 15.08 -6.77
CA GLU A 179 10.97 15.16 -6.03
C GLU A 179 12.07 16.00 -6.70
N VAL A 180 11.96 16.24 -8.01
CA VAL A 180 13.09 16.71 -8.86
C VAL A 180 12.87 18.14 -9.38
N SER A 181 12.02 18.93 -8.75
CA SER A 181 11.57 20.26 -9.22
C SER A 181 12.54 21.43 -8.96
N GLY A 182 13.86 21.20 -9.01
CA GLY A 182 14.83 22.26 -8.70
C GLY A 182 16.33 21.95 -8.82
N GLY A 183 16.79 21.18 -9.81
CA GLY A 183 18.23 20.94 -9.98
C GLY A 183 18.66 20.28 -11.29
N PRO A 184 19.97 20.01 -11.50
CA PRO A 184 20.54 19.45 -12.75
C PRO A 184 20.05 18.04 -13.17
N CYS A 185 19.10 17.48 -12.42
CA CYS A 185 18.56 16.14 -12.54
C CYS A 185 17.38 16.07 -13.54
N GLU A 186 17.00 17.17 -14.21
CA GLU A 186 15.88 17.19 -15.18
C GLU A 186 16.03 16.13 -16.28
N LYS A 187 17.23 15.95 -16.85
CA LYS A 187 17.48 14.88 -17.83
C LYS A 187 17.31 13.48 -17.26
N THR A 188 17.64 13.27 -15.99
CA THR A 188 17.43 12.00 -15.28
C THR A 188 15.94 11.77 -15.04
N ARG A 189 15.21 12.80 -14.60
CA ARG A 189 13.73 12.79 -14.46
C ARG A 189 13.08 12.42 -15.79
N GLU A 190 13.46 13.08 -16.88
CA GLU A 190 12.96 12.80 -18.23
C GLU A 190 13.31 11.37 -18.67
N THR A 191 14.53 10.90 -18.43
CA THR A 191 14.96 9.53 -18.76
C THR A 191 14.13 8.50 -18.01
N LEU A 192 13.94 8.65 -16.69
CA LEU A 192 13.13 7.75 -15.86
C LEU A 192 11.65 7.79 -16.27
N CYS A 193 11.09 8.97 -16.52
CA CYS A 193 9.73 9.13 -17.04
C CYS A 193 9.56 8.43 -18.40
N CYS A 194 10.51 8.60 -19.32
CA CYS A 194 10.50 7.92 -20.62
C CYS A 194 10.60 6.40 -20.47
N MET A 195 11.49 5.88 -19.60
CA MET A 195 11.61 4.44 -19.34
C MET A 195 10.30 3.83 -18.82
N LEU A 196 9.62 4.50 -17.89
CA LEU A 196 8.30 4.08 -17.40
C LEU A 196 7.21 4.21 -18.48
N GLN A 197 7.23 5.27 -19.28
CA GLN A 197 6.24 5.52 -20.34
C GLN A 197 6.38 4.58 -21.54
N VAL A 198 7.59 4.12 -21.90
CA VAL A 198 7.79 3.10 -22.95
C VAL A 198 7.05 1.80 -22.59
N GLY A 199 6.87 1.51 -21.29
CA GLY A 199 6.03 0.41 -20.81
C GLY A 199 4.52 0.54 -21.10
N LYS A 200 4.07 1.60 -21.79
CA LYS A 200 2.70 1.77 -22.32
C LYS A 200 2.52 1.25 -23.76
N ALA A 201 3.59 0.81 -24.42
CA ALA A 201 3.62 0.46 -25.84
C ALA A 201 3.77 -1.05 -26.13
N ALA A 202 3.41 -1.89 -25.15
CA ALA A 202 3.38 -3.35 -25.21
C ALA A 202 2.27 -3.89 -24.29
#